data_AF-A0A1T4LDX3-F1
#
_entry.id   AF-A0A1T4LDX3-F1
#
_cell.length_a   1.000
_cell.length_b   1.000
_cell.length_c   1.000
_cell.angle_alpha   90.00
_cell.angle_beta   90.00
_cell.angle_gamma   90.00
#
_symmetry.space_group_name_H-M   'P 1'
#
loop_
_entity.id
_entity.type
_entity.pdbx_description
1 polymer ?
#
loop_
_entity_poly.entity_id
_entity_poly.type
_entity_poly.pdbx_seq_one_letter_code
_entity_poly.pdbx_strand_id
1 'polypeptide(L)'
;MMPYSNKKIILILMVIILSLAVVGCSSRGTKSKIYTKRQFEKIQTSMTYDEVTNLLGNDGNVVSRSSASLYNTAAYLWQNQDGSNMTITFQNGEVISKRQNGLR
;
A
#
# COMPACT_ATOMS: atom_id res chain seq x y z
N MET A 1 -2.20 47.84 -15.48
CA MET A 1 -0.74 47.75 -15.67
C MET A 1 -0.25 46.56 -14.87
N MET A 2 0.30 45.45 -15.36
CA MET A 2 0.55 44.85 -16.70
C MET A 2 0.22 43.33 -16.59
N PRO A 3 -0.04 42.62 -17.70
CA PRO A 3 -0.73 41.32 -17.73
C PRO A 3 0.20 40.10 -17.54
N TYR A 4 -0.30 39.10 -16.82
CA TYR A 4 0.31 37.78 -16.76
C TYR A 4 0.21 37.10 -18.15
N SER A 5 1.36 36.68 -18.70
CA SER A 5 1.51 36.14 -20.06
C SER A 5 1.14 34.65 -20.12
N ASN A 6 -0.05 34.37 -20.66
CA ASN A 6 -0.74 33.07 -20.65
C ASN A 6 -0.29 32.07 -21.73
N LYS A 7 1.01 31.96 -22.03
CA LYS A 7 1.48 31.01 -23.07
C LYS A 7 1.87 29.63 -22.51
N LYS A 8 2.13 29.52 -21.21
CA LYS A 8 2.48 28.24 -20.54
C LYS A 8 1.29 27.55 -19.86
N ILE A 9 0.30 28.30 -19.40
CA ILE A 9 -0.92 27.75 -18.75
C ILE A 9 -1.87 27.14 -19.80
N ILE A 10 -1.99 27.75 -20.99
CA ILE A 10 -2.83 27.23 -22.09
C ILE A 10 -2.29 25.89 -22.63
N LEU A 11 -0.98 25.66 -22.60
CA LEU A 11 -0.36 24.43 -23.10
C LEU A 11 -0.58 23.22 -22.17
N ILE A 12 -0.72 23.45 -20.86
CA ILE A 12 -0.90 22.37 -19.86
C ILE A 12 -2.36 21.88 -19.83
N LEU A 13 -3.33 22.75 -20.17
CA LEU A 13 -4.76 22.40 -20.22
C LEU A 13 -5.16 21.58 -21.48
N MET A 14 -4.37 21.60 -22.55
CA MET A 14 -4.66 20.86 -23.79
C MET A 14 -4.22 19.38 -23.79
N VAL A 15 -3.45 18.92 -22.80
CA VAL A 15 -2.99 17.52 -22.71
C VAL A 15 -3.99 16.62 -21.95
N ILE A 16 -4.94 17.20 -21.22
CA ILE A 16 -5.83 16.45 -20.32
C ILE A 16 -7.09 15.87 -21.03
N ILE A 17 -7.34 16.21 -22.31
CA ILE A 17 -8.62 15.90 -22.99
C ILE A 17 -8.50 14.79 -24.06
N LEU A 18 -7.46 13.92 -24.03
CA LEU A 18 -7.37 12.81 -25.00
C LEU A 18 -7.12 11.43 -24.39
N SER A 19 -7.94 11.03 -23.40
CA SER A 19 -8.18 9.61 -23.13
C SER A 19 -9.47 9.39 -22.32
N LEU A 20 -10.62 9.76 -22.88
CA LEU A 20 -11.90 9.13 -22.50
C LEU A 20 -12.19 8.02 -23.50
N ALA A 21 -11.92 6.78 -23.10
CA ALA A 21 -12.73 5.59 -23.41
C ALA A 21 -11.98 4.34 -22.93
N VAL A 22 -12.18 3.98 -21.66
CA VAL A 22 -12.09 2.57 -21.28
C VAL A 22 -13.41 2.20 -20.61
N VAL A 23 -14.28 1.65 -21.46
CA VAL A 23 -15.23 0.57 -21.22
C VAL A 23 -15.57 0.33 -19.75
N GLY A 24 -16.81 0.68 -19.39
CA GLY A 24 -17.44 0.18 -18.17
C GLY A 24 -17.57 -1.34 -18.24
N CYS A 25 -16.64 -2.05 -17.61
CA CYS A 25 -16.85 -3.42 -17.20
C CYS A 25 -17.45 -3.37 -15.80
N SER A 26 -18.75 -3.64 -15.70
CA SER A 26 -19.40 -3.94 -14.42
C SER A 26 -18.83 -5.25 -13.89
N SER A 27 -17.64 -5.22 -13.31
CA SER A 27 -17.06 -6.37 -12.64
C SER A 27 -17.94 -6.66 -11.43
N ARG A 28 -18.73 -7.71 -11.56
CA ARG A 28 -19.46 -8.33 -10.45
C ARG A 28 -18.38 -8.77 -9.46
N GLY A 29 -18.12 -7.91 -8.48
CA GLY A 29 -16.92 -7.95 -7.66
C GLY A 29 -16.90 -9.20 -6.79
N THR A 30 -16.28 -10.27 -7.26
CA THR A 30 -15.63 -11.22 -6.38
C THR A 30 -14.67 -10.40 -5.54
N LYS A 31 -14.94 -10.24 -4.25
CA LYS A 31 -14.04 -9.52 -3.33
C LYS A 31 -12.63 -10.08 -3.53
N SER A 32 -11.76 -9.30 -4.16
CA SER A 32 -10.43 -9.79 -4.53
C SER A 32 -9.63 -9.98 -3.24
N LYS A 33 -9.22 -11.22 -2.98
CA LYS A 33 -8.25 -11.53 -1.92
C LYS A 33 -6.87 -11.18 -2.48
N ILE A 34 -6.39 -9.98 -2.14
CA ILE A 34 -5.09 -9.48 -2.57
C ILE A 34 -3.98 -10.13 -1.74
N TYR A 35 -4.24 -10.36 -0.46
CA TYR A 35 -3.28 -10.94 0.49
C TYR A 35 -3.60 -12.40 0.78
N THR A 36 -2.59 -13.26 0.70
CA THR A 36 -2.70 -14.72 0.81
C THR A 36 -1.88 -15.29 1.96
N LYS A 37 -2.23 -16.50 2.42
CA LYS A 37 -1.46 -17.25 3.41
C LYS A 37 -0.05 -17.55 2.90
N ARG A 38 0.09 -17.86 1.62
CA ARG A 38 1.38 -18.12 0.98
C ARG A 38 2.31 -16.90 1.00
N GLN A 39 1.80 -15.69 0.77
CA GLN A 39 2.60 -14.47 0.92
C GLN A 39 3.01 -14.27 2.38
N PHE A 40 2.07 -14.42 3.32
CA PHE A 40 2.35 -14.32 4.75
C PHE A 40 3.45 -15.30 5.20
N GLU A 41 3.44 -16.54 4.72
CA GLU A 41 4.43 -17.57 5.05
C GLU A 41 5.84 -17.21 4.55
N LYS A 42 5.95 -16.49 3.43
CA LYS A 42 7.24 -16.01 2.90
C LYS A 42 7.86 -14.87 3.71
N ILE A 43 7.06 -14.12 4.48
CA ILE A 43 7.58 -13.05 5.35
C ILE A 43 8.34 -13.68 6.51
N GLN A 44 9.62 -13.34 6.67
CA GLN A 44 10.46 -13.84 7.75
C GLN A 44 10.90 -12.69 8.66
N THR A 45 11.33 -13.03 9.87
CA THR A 45 12.02 -12.07 10.74
C THR A 45 13.26 -11.52 10.05
N SER A 46 13.67 -10.30 10.41
CA SER A 46 14.79 -9.57 9.81
C SER A 46 14.59 -9.15 8.34
N MET A 47 13.46 -9.49 7.70
CA MET A 47 13.10 -8.82 6.43
C MET A 47 12.85 -7.33 6.67
N THR A 48 13.30 -6.51 5.75
CA THR A 48 13.07 -5.07 5.75
C THR A 48 11.62 -4.74 5.36
N TYR A 49 11.16 -3.53 5.70
CA TYR A 49 9.88 -3.02 5.24
C TYR A 49 9.74 -3.10 3.70
N ASP A 50 10.79 -2.73 2.97
CA ASP A 50 10.79 -2.72 1.51
C ASP A 50 10.71 -4.13 0.91
N GLU A 51 11.38 -5.12 1.49
CA GLU A 51 11.24 -6.52 1.07
C GLU A 51 9.80 -7.03 1.26
N VAL A 52 9.17 -6.64 2.37
CA VAL A 52 7.77 -7.00 2.65
C VAL A 52 6.82 -6.30 1.68
N THR A 53 6.96 -5.01 1.43
CA THR A 53 6.08 -4.29 0.49
C THR A 53 6.28 -4.74 -0.95
N ASN A 54 7.51 -5.05 -1.35
CA ASN A 54 7.79 -5.67 -2.66
C ASN A 54 7.12 -7.03 -2.81
N LEU A 55 7.12 -7.85 -1.75
CA LEU A 55 6.45 -9.15 -1.74
C LEU A 55 4.91 -9.03 -1.79
N LEU A 56 4.35 -8.00 -1.15
CA LEU A 56 2.90 -7.79 -1.03
C LEU A 56 2.32 -6.87 -2.12
N GLY A 57 3.18 -6.16 -2.85
CA GLY A 57 2.84 -5.27 -3.96
C GLY A 57 2.26 -3.92 -3.56
N ASN A 58 2.10 -3.61 -2.27
CA ASN A 58 1.57 -2.35 -1.76
C ASN A 58 2.06 -2.06 -0.35
N ASP A 59 2.04 -0.77 0.02
CA ASP A 59 2.28 -0.33 1.40
C ASP A 59 1.21 -0.82 2.38
N GLY A 60 1.62 -1.04 3.63
CA GLY A 60 0.72 -1.39 4.72
C GLY A 60 0.12 -0.17 5.39
N ASN A 61 -1.05 -0.35 6.03
CA ASN A 61 -1.64 0.72 6.84
C ASN A 61 -1.03 0.69 8.26
N VAL A 62 -0.50 1.81 8.73
CA VAL A 62 0.03 1.91 10.10
C VAL A 62 -1.12 1.76 11.11
N VAL A 63 -1.00 0.81 12.02
CA VAL A 63 -1.99 0.58 13.11
C VAL A 63 -1.43 0.88 14.50
N SER A 64 -0.10 0.92 14.65
CA SER A 64 0.56 1.36 15.88
C SER A 64 1.99 1.80 15.58
N ARG A 65 2.48 2.79 16.33
CA ARG A 65 3.87 3.26 16.27
C ARG A 65 4.33 3.71 17.65
N SER A 66 5.55 3.36 18.01
CA SER A 66 6.22 3.83 19.22
C SER A 66 7.72 3.99 18.98
N SER A 67 8.32 4.94 19.70
CA SER A 67 9.75 5.17 19.70
C SER A 67 10.23 5.21 21.14
N ALA A 68 11.22 4.39 21.48
CA ALA A 68 11.80 4.31 22.81
C ALA A 68 13.32 4.21 22.70
N SER A 69 14.01 5.31 23.03
CA SER A 69 15.48 5.42 22.99
C SER A 69 16.07 4.89 21.67
N LEU A 70 16.60 3.66 21.67
CA LEU A 70 17.27 3.01 20.54
C LEU A 70 16.34 2.22 19.61
N TYR A 71 15.04 2.15 19.90
CA TYR A 71 14.09 1.32 19.16
C TYR A 71 12.95 2.15 18.59
N ASN A 72 12.75 2.03 17.28
CA ASN A 72 11.57 2.51 16.56
C ASN A 72 10.72 1.32 16.16
N THR A 73 9.53 1.18 16.75
CA THR A 73 8.62 0.06 16.49
C THR A 73 7.37 0.55 15.78
N ALA A 74 6.94 -0.16 14.74
CA ALA A 74 5.70 0.13 14.02
C ALA A 74 5.01 -1.16 13.57
N ALA A 75 3.70 -1.21 13.73
CA ALA A 75 2.87 -2.31 13.25
C ALA A 75 2.04 -1.85 12.05
N TYR A 76 2.04 -2.66 10.99
CA TYR A 76 1.34 -2.39 9.73
C TYR A 76 0.33 -3.49 9.43
N LEU A 77 -0.82 -3.10 8.89
CA LEU A 77 -1.94 -3.95 8.53
C LEU A 77 -2.12 -4.01 7.01
N TRP A 78 -2.14 -5.22 6.48
CA TRP A 78 -2.64 -5.53 5.13
C TRP A 78 -3.93 -6.34 5.27
N GLN A 79 -5.04 -5.79 4.77
CA GLN A 79 -6.37 -6.36 4.94
C GLN A 79 -7.11 -6.49 3.61
N ASN A 80 -7.74 -7.65 3.41
CA ASN A 80 -8.65 -7.94 2.30
C ASN A 80 -10.05 -7.41 2.58
N GLN A 81 -10.85 -7.23 1.52
CA GLN A 81 -12.25 -6.78 1.61
C GLN A 81 -13.18 -7.74 2.37
N ASP A 82 -12.77 -9.00 2.58
CA ASP A 82 -13.49 -9.99 3.37
C ASP A 82 -13.10 -9.98 4.86
N GLY A 83 -12.23 -9.06 5.27
CA GLY A 83 -11.75 -8.91 6.64
C GLY A 83 -10.51 -9.74 6.98
N SER A 84 -10.14 -10.73 6.15
CA SER A 84 -8.90 -11.48 6.35
C SER A 84 -7.68 -10.57 6.22
N ASN A 85 -6.67 -10.76 7.07
CA ASN A 85 -5.57 -9.80 7.18
C ASN A 85 -4.29 -10.40 7.76
N MET A 86 -3.20 -9.65 7.62
CA MET A 86 -1.98 -9.82 8.40
C MET A 86 -1.55 -8.50 9.04
N THR A 87 -1.00 -8.59 10.26
CA THR A 87 -0.27 -7.49 10.90
C THR A 87 1.19 -7.89 11.02
N ILE A 88 2.09 -7.03 10.54
CA ILE A 88 3.54 -7.20 10.64
C ILE A 88 4.10 -6.09 11.52
N THR A 89 4.88 -6.45 12.53
CA THR A 89 5.56 -5.50 13.42
C THR A 89 7.02 -5.41 13.01
N PHE A 90 7.45 -4.19 12.75
CA PHE A 90 8.82 -3.84 12.44
C PHE A 90 9.46 -3.14 13.63
N GLN A 91 10.72 -3.43 13.90
CA GLN A 91 11.56 -2.67 14.80
C GLN A 91 12.82 -2.25 14.04
N ASN A 92 13.16 -0.97 14.09
CA ASN A 92 14.30 -0.40 13.37
C ASN A 92 14.30 -0.75 11.86
N GLY A 93 13.11 -0.90 11.28
CA GLY A 93 12.92 -1.19 9.85
C GLY A 93 12.82 -2.68 9.50
N GLU A 94 13.03 -3.58 10.46
CA GLU A 94 13.05 -5.04 10.23
C GLU A 94 11.90 -5.76 10.95
N VAL A 95 11.39 -6.84 10.33
CA VAL A 95 10.33 -7.66 10.92
C VAL A 95 10.81 -8.31 12.22
N ILE A 96 10.11 -8.03 13.31
CA ILE A 96 10.31 -8.71 14.61
C ILE A 96 9.18 -9.65 14.98
N SER A 97 7.97 -9.44 14.43
CA SER A 97 6.84 -10.35 14.63
C SER A 97 5.80 -10.21 13.52
N LYS A 98 5.01 -11.27 13.33
CA LYS A 98 3.90 -11.30 12.38
C LYS A 98 2.72 -12.09 12.94
N ARG A 99 1.50 -11.68 12.60
CA ARG A 99 0.25 -12.40 12.91
C ARG A 99 -0.72 -12.31 11.73
N GLN A 100 -1.58 -13.31 11.58
CA GLN A 100 -2.62 -13.31 10.55
C GLN A 100 -3.98 -13.74 11.12
N ASN A 101 -5.04 -13.29 10.46
CA ASN A 101 -6.40 -13.75 10.72
C ASN A 101 -7.11 -14.07 9.40
N GLY A 102 -7.57 -15.32 9.26
CA GLY A 102 -8.42 -15.75 8.16
C GLY A 102 -7.78 -15.79 6.76
N LEU A 103 -6.46 -15.66 6.63
CA LEU A 103 -5.78 -15.79 5.34
C LEU A 103 -5.84 -17.24 4.83
N ARG A 104 -5.97 -17.39 3.51
CA ARG A 104 -6.00 -18.67 2.80
C ARG A 104 -4.91 -18.73 1.74
#